data_AF-A0AAD4K0S0-F1
#
_entry.id   AF-A0AAD4K0S0-F1
#
_cell.length_a   1.000
_cell.length_b   1.000
_cell.length_c   1.000
_cell.angle_alpha   90.00
_cell.angle_beta   90.00
_cell.angle_gamma   90.00
#
_symmetry.space_group_name_H-M   'P 1'
#
loop_
_entity.id
_entity.type
_entity.pdbx_description
1 polymer ?
#
loop_
_entity_poly.entity_id
_entity_poly.type
_entity_poly.pdbx_seq_one_letter_code
_entity_poly.pdbx_strand_id
1 'polypeptide(L)'
;MNQNVFDFKKLVQTFIEICPDFVAEPDFQTATESRRFAEQVIFECSKEARLAKHVGVDKTWRIHLECRNQVGSRLNTELIITAHVRKAPPVYQPFVVDGRLKLTFKQASLLAVAKYCQMVPYHVQRNHIVLTPFAGAVFAHNDIPRLAVALGEPVPFTLMAVLSSCQTDGYLLQHSRSYIALRALQKNIAEGAMRASLLKKTMRMYQLQGKEFDLPKYIIVCRFVRSGSSNSNGLNAATSEELDRLLHEIMSLGIITKTDPPQDKKKPTLRCAANFSNMPKK
;
A
#
# COMPACT_ATOMS: atom_id res chain seq x y z
N MET A 1 26.54 -3.56 8.21
CA MET A 1 25.58 -3.34 9.31
C MET A 1 24.19 -3.51 8.74
N ASN A 2 23.48 -4.57 9.14
CA ASN A 2 22.14 -4.87 8.65
C ASN A 2 21.16 -3.82 9.20
N GLN A 3 20.68 -2.91 8.36
CA GLN A 3 19.47 -2.16 8.67
C GLN A 3 18.35 -3.18 8.86
N ASN A 4 17.68 -3.16 10.02
CA ASN A 4 16.49 -3.98 10.27
C ASN A 4 15.44 -3.67 9.18
N VAL A 5 15.36 -4.53 8.17
CA VAL A 5 14.35 -4.43 7.12
C VAL A 5 13.02 -4.85 7.76
N PHE A 6 12.00 -4.00 7.64
CA PHE A 6 10.65 -4.33 8.10
C PHE A 6 10.15 -5.62 7.42
N ASP A 7 9.69 -6.56 8.22
CA ASP A 7 9.14 -7.84 7.75
C ASP A 7 7.63 -7.89 8.00
N PHE A 8 6.87 -7.85 6.91
CA PHE A 8 5.41 -7.90 6.97
C PHE A 8 4.87 -9.26 7.43
N LYS A 9 5.53 -10.36 7.07
CA LYS A 9 5.11 -11.70 7.52
C LYS A 9 5.29 -11.82 9.04
N LYS A 10 6.39 -11.30 9.57
CA LYS A 10 6.61 -11.22 11.02
C LYS A 10 5.59 -10.32 11.70
N LEU A 11 5.20 -9.21 11.07
CA LEU A 11 4.13 -8.35 11.60
C LEU A 11 2.79 -9.08 11.68
N VAL A 12 2.43 -9.85 10.63
CA VAL A 12 1.21 -10.67 10.65
C VAL A 12 1.24 -11.67 11.81
N GLN A 13 2.36 -12.37 12.01
CA GLN A 13 2.50 -13.30 13.15
C GLN A 13 2.35 -12.60 14.50
N THR A 14 3.01 -11.46 14.69
CA THR A 14 2.86 -10.65 15.91
C THR A 14 1.43 -10.16 16.12
N PHE A 15 0.70 -9.84 15.05
CA PHE A 15 -0.70 -9.42 15.17
C PHE A 15 -1.63 -10.56 15.58
N ILE A 16 -1.37 -11.79 15.10
CA ILE A 16 -2.15 -13.00 15.46
C ILE A 16 -2.05 -13.30 16.96
N GLU A 17 -0.93 -12.98 17.61
CA GLU A 17 -0.76 -13.15 19.07
C GLU A 17 -1.83 -12.38 19.88
N ILE A 18 -2.29 -11.23 19.38
CA ILE A 18 -3.31 -10.40 20.05
C ILE A 18 -4.68 -10.43 19.36
N CYS A 19 -4.75 -10.90 18.12
CA CYS A 19 -5.97 -11.00 17.32
C CYS A 19 -6.00 -12.35 16.58
N PRO A 20 -6.25 -13.48 17.28
CA PRO A 20 -6.09 -14.82 16.72
C PRO A 20 -7.01 -15.12 15.52
N ASP A 21 -8.16 -14.46 15.43
CA ASP A 21 -9.12 -14.58 14.33
C ASP A 21 -8.64 -13.91 13.03
N PHE A 22 -7.49 -13.23 13.04
CA PHE A 22 -6.94 -12.57 11.85
C PHE A 22 -6.68 -13.56 10.71
N VAL A 23 -6.27 -14.79 11.02
CA VAL A 23 -6.06 -15.87 10.03
C VAL A 23 -7.30 -16.70 9.75
N ALA A 24 -8.38 -16.52 10.51
CA ALA A 24 -9.61 -17.24 10.28
C ALA A 24 -10.25 -16.79 8.97
N GLU A 25 -10.84 -17.75 8.26
CA GLU A 25 -11.69 -17.46 7.10
C GLU A 25 -12.83 -16.50 7.52
N PRO A 26 -13.12 -15.46 6.72
CA PRO A 26 -14.16 -14.50 7.07
C PRO A 26 -15.54 -15.17 7.18
N ASP A 27 -16.17 -15.02 8.35
CA ASP A 27 -17.59 -15.29 8.53
C ASP A 27 -18.39 -13.99 8.36
N PHE A 28 -19.51 -14.08 7.63
CA PHE A 28 -20.42 -12.96 7.40
C PHE A 28 -21.51 -12.86 8.47
N GLN A 29 -21.82 -13.97 9.15
CA GLN A 29 -22.81 -13.98 10.23
C GLN A 29 -22.24 -13.35 11.50
N THR A 30 -20.96 -13.60 11.76
CA THR A 30 -20.26 -13.09 12.93
C THR A 30 -19.19 -12.09 12.51
N ALA A 31 -19.37 -10.80 12.83
CA ALA A 31 -18.33 -9.81 12.62
C ALA A 31 -17.16 -10.08 13.58
N THR A 32 -16.08 -10.65 13.03
CA THR A 32 -14.87 -10.97 13.79
C THR A 32 -14.12 -9.70 14.20
N GLU A 33 -13.29 -9.80 15.25
CA GLU A 33 -12.53 -8.65 15.78
C GLU A 33 -11.53 -8.10 14.74
N SER A 34 -10.84 -8.99 14.02
CA SER A 34 -9.94 -8.62 12.92
C SER A 34 -10.64 -7.88 11.78
N ARG A 35 -11.91 -8.23 11.49
CA ARG A 35 -12.73 -7.51 10.51
C ARG A 35 -13.07 -6.10 11.00
N ARG A 36 -13.52 -5.95 12.24
CA ARG A 36 -13.82 -4.64 12.85
C ARG A 36 -12.58 -3.75 12.86
N PHE A 37 -11.43 -4.31 13.22
CA PHE A 37 -10.14 -3.65 13.13
C PHE A 37 -9.86 -3.14 11.69
N ALA A 38 -10.04 -3.99 10.68
CA ALA A 38 -9.78 -3.62 9.29
C ALA A 38 -10.70 -2.49 8.82
N GLU A 39 -11.99 -2.59 9.09
CA GLU A 39 -13.00 -1.57 8.75
C GLU A 39 -12.68 -0.24 9.45
N GLN A 40 -12.40 -0.27 10.76
CA GLN A 40 -12.05 0.91 11.55
C GLN A 40 -10.79 1.60 11.01
N VAL A 41 -9.72 0.85 10.73
CA VAL A 41 -8.48 1.43 10.22
C VAL A 41 -8.66 2.03 8.82
N ILE A 42 -9.35 1.32 7.92
CA ILE A 42 -9.53 1.74 6.52
C ILE A 42 -10.46 2.95 6.40
N PHE A 43 -11.59 2.96 7.12
CA PHE A 43 -12.64 3.96 6.89
C PHE A 43 -12.63 5.10 7.93
N GLU A 44 -12.21 4.85 9.17
CA GLU A 44 -12.19 5.86 10.23
C GLU A 44 -10.79 6.44 10.42
N CYS A 45 -9.81 5.62 10.83
CA CYS A 45 -8.46 6.10 11.14
C CYS A 45 -7.80 6.74 9.92
N SER A 46 -8.05 6.24 8.71
CA SER A 46 -7.51 6.83 7.47
C SER A 46 -7.99 8.26 7.22
N LYS A 47 -9.25 8.56 7.53
CA LYS A 47 -9.82 9.92 7.41
C LYS A 47 -9.16 10.85 8.42
N GLU A 48 -9.07 10.42 9.67
CA GLU A 48 -8.45 11.21 10.74
C GLU A 48 -6.95 11.40 10.53
N ALA A 49 -6.22 10.38 10.05
CA ALA A 49 -4.79 10.46 9.74
C ALA A 49 -4.52 11.50 8.64
N ARG A 50 -5.40 11.59 7.63
CA ARG A 50 -5.30 12.62 6.58
C ARG A 50 -5.48 14.03 7.17
N LEU A 51 -6.44 14.21 8.07
CA LEU A 51 -6.67 15.49 8.77
C LEU A 51 -5.47 15.85 9.65
N ALA A 52 -4.97 14.90 10.44
CA ALA A 52 -3.80 15.08 11.30
C ALA A 52 -2.55 15.49 10.50
N LYS A 53 -2.33 14.88 9.33
CA LYS A 53 -1.26 15.25 8.41
C LYS A 53 -1.43 16.68 7.87
N HIS A 54 -2.65 17.09 7.53
CA HIS A 54 -2.93 18.45 7.04
C HIS A 54 -2.65 19.52 8.10
N VAL A 55 -3.02 19.27 9.36
CA VAL A 55 -2.77 20.21 10.47
C VAL A 55 -1.37 20.03 11.10
N GLY A 56 -0.58 19.08 10.61
CA GLY A 56 0.79 18.85 11.08
C GLY A 56 0.89 18.32 12.51
N VAL A 57 -0.03 17.47 12.97
CA VAL A 57 -0.02 16.90 14.34
C VAL A 57 0.07 15.38 14.31
N ASP A 58 0.74 14.82 15.32
CA ASP A 58 0.70 13.37 15.57
C ASP A 58 -0.70 12.99 16.06
N LYS A 59 -1.16 11.79 15.71
CA LYS A 59 -2.46 11.26 16.14
C LYS A 59 -2.31 9.80 16.56
N THR A 60 -2.89 9.46 17.71
CA THR A 60 -2.86 8.10 18.26
C THR A 60 -4.28 7.58 18.47
N TRP A 61 -4.50 6.32 18.10
CA TRP A 61 -5.72 5.56 18.36
C TRP A 61 -5.39 4.39 19.27
N ARG A 62 -6.34 4.04 20.14
CA ARG A 62 -6.29 2.86 21.00
C ARG A 62 -7.50 2.01 20.69
N ILE A 63 -7.27 0.78 20.24
CA ILE A 63 -8.31 -0.18 19.88
C ILE A 63 -8.18 -1.34 20.86
N HIS A 64 -9.23 -1.60 21.63
CA HIS A 64 -9.31 -2.79 22.47
C HIS A 64 -9.81 -3.94 21.59
N LEU A 65 -9.13 -5.08 21.63
CA LEU A 65 -9.52 -6.26 20.88
C LEU A 65 -10.20 -7.24 21.83
N GLU A 66 -11.46 -7.58 21.57
CA GLU A 66 -12.24 -8.51 22.40
C GLU A 66 -12.00 -9.97 21.98
N CYS A 67 -10.73 -10.37 21.93
CA CYS A 67 -10.33 -11.67 21.43
C CYS A 67 -10.35 -12.76 22.51
N ARG A 68 -10.43 -14.02 22.09
CA ARG A 68 -10.25 -15.19 22.95
C ARG A 68 -9.07 -16.02 22.46
N ASN A 69 -8.35 -16.64 23.39
CA ASN A 69 -7.29 -17.58 23.04
C ASN A 69 -7.87 -18.94 22.63
N GLN A 70 -7.00 -19.89 22.26
CA GLN A 70 -7.40 -21.23 21.82
C GLN A 70 -8.19 -22.02 22.88
N VAL A 71 -8.01 -21.73 24.17
CA VAL A 71 -8.74 -22.35 25.28
C VAL A 71 -9.98 -21.55 25.70
N GLY A 72 -10.39 -20.55 24.91
CA GLY A 72 -11.62 -19.77 25.10
C GLY A 72 -11.55 -18.66 26.16
N SER A 73 -10.39 -18.44 26.79
CA SER A 73 -10.20 -17.35 27.76
C SER A 73 -10.09 -16.00 27.07
N ARG A 74 -10.68 -14.96 27.65
CA ARG A 74 -10.59 -13.58 27.13
C ARG A 74 -9.14 -13.10 27.17
N LEU A 75 -8.70 -12.51 26.07
CA LEU A 75 -7.44 -11.80 25.96
C LEU A 75 -7.68 -10.33 26.30
N ASN A 76 -6.91 -9.78 27.23
CA ASN A 76 -6.91 -8.34 27.50
C ASN A 76 -5.84 -7.68 26.62
N THR A 77 -6.22 -7.34 25.40
CA THR A 77 -5.29 -6.88 24.36
C THR A 77 -5.65 -5.51 23.82
N GLU A 78 -4.63 -4.66 23.67
CA GLU A 78 -4.77 -3.28 23.18
C GLU A 78 -3.84 -3.04 22.00
N LEU A 79 -4.38 -2.51 20.91
CA LEU A 79 -3.63 -2.04 19.77
C LEU A 79 -3.50 -0.51 19.84
N ILE A 80 -2.26 -0.02 19.84
CA ILE A 80 -1.96 1.41 19.85
C ILE A 80 -1.41 1.79 18.49
N ILE A 81 -2.19 2.54 17.71
CA ILE A 81 -1.80 2.97 16.36
C ILE A 81 -1.39 4.44 16.42
N THR A 82 -0.24 4.80 15.87
CA THR A 82 0.20 6.21 15.80
C THR A 82 0.53 6.64 14.38
N ALA A 83 -0.10 7.73 13.93
CA ALA A 83 0.30 8.49 12.76
C ALA A 83 1.35 9.52 13.19
N HIS A 84 2.60 9.24 12.84
CA HIS A 84 3.73 10.13 13.11
C HIS A 84 3.86 11.16 11.98
N VAL A 85 3.61 12.43 12.29
CA VAL A 85 3.68 13.58 11.37
C VAL A 85 4.85 14.49 11.74
N ARG A 86 5.06 14.74 13.05
CA ARG A 86 6.14 15.60 13.56
C ARG A 86 7.41 14.83 13.86
N LYS A 87 7.26 13.64 14.45
CA LYS A 87 8.38 12.81 14.87
C LYS A 87 8.67 11.74 13.84
N ALA A 88 9.93 11.32 13.74
CA ALA A 88 10.25 10.15 12.94
C ALA A 88 9.55 8.91 13.52
N PRO A 89 8.92 8.06 12.69
CA PRO A 89 8.33 6.82 13.16
C PRO A 89 9.44 5.86 13.64
N PRO A 90 9.14 4.96 14.58
CA PRO A 90 10.07 3.89 14.96
C PRO A 90 10.39 2.98 13.78
N VAL A 91 11.65 2.53 13.68
CA VAL A 91 12.16 1.70 12.57
C VAL A 91 12.30 0.22 12.98
N TYR A 92 11.96 -0.13 14.22
CA TYR A 92 12.03 -1.52 14.70
C TYR A 92 10.81 -2.35 14.26
N GLN A 93 11.00 -3.66 14.19
CA GLN A 93 9.91 -4.62 13.96
C GLN A 93 8.95 -4.59 15.16
N PRO A 94 7.63 -4.40 14.97
CA PRO A 94 6.67 -4.42 16.07
C PRO A 94 6.69 -5.75 16.84
N PHE A 95 6.41 -5.68 18.14
CA PHE A 95 6.31 -6.82 19.05
C PHE A 95 5.29 -6.51 20.15
N VAL A 96 4.74 -7.55 20.78
CA VAL A 96 3.77 -7.43 21.86
C VAL A 96 4.50 -7.25 23.20
N VAL A 97 4.01 -6.33 24.03
CA VAL A 97 4.47 -6.13 25.42
C VAL A 97 3.25 -5.97 26.31
N ASP A 98 3.11 -6.84 27.31
CA ASP A 98 2.00 -6.81 28.27
C ASP A 98 0.61 -6.76 27.60
N GLY A 99 0.41 -7.58 26.57
CA GLY A 99 -0.84 -7.61 25.78
C GLY A 99 -1.05 -6.40 24.87
N ARG A 100 -0.06 -5.50 24.75
CA ARG A 100 -0.13 -4.31 23.90
C ARG A 100 0.75 -4.42 22.68
N LEU A 101 0.20 -4.07 21.52
CA LEU A 101 0.95 -3.93 20.27
C LEU A 101 0.94 -2.47 19.83
N LYS A 102 2.13 -1.89 19.64
CA LYS A 102 2.29 -0.53 19.11
C LYS A 102 2.63 -0.59 17.64
N LEU A 103 1.79 0.03 16.80
CA LEU A 103 1.98 0.12 15.36
C LEU A 103 2.05 1.57 14.90
N THR A 104 2.83 1.80 13.84
CA THR A 104 2.62 2.99 13.00
C THR A 104 1.31 2.85 12.23
N PHE A 105 0.70 3.96 11.83
CA PHE A 105 -0.49 3.93 10.98
C PHE A 105 -0.25 3.17 9.67
N LYS A 106 0.95 3.27 9.08
CA LYS A 106 1.32 2.50 7.89
C LYS A 106 1.24 0.99 8.12
N GLN A 107 1.84 0.50 9.20
CA GLN A 107 1.82 -0.92 9.56
C GLN A 107 0.39 -1.42 9.82
N ALA A 108 -0.41 -0.66 10.57
CA ALA A 108 -1.81 -0.99 10.83
C ALA A 108 -2.64 -1.04 9.53
N SER A 109 -2.46 -0.05 8.64
CA SER A 109 -3.16 -0.01 7.36
C SER A 109 -2.79 -1.16 6.41
N LEU A 110 -1.56 -1.66 6.44
CA LEU A 110 -1.16 -2.86 5.70
C LEU A 110 -1.89 -4.11 6.21
N LEU A 111 -1.94 -4.32 7.54
CA LEU A 111 -2.70 -5.41 8.14
C LEU A 111 -4.19 -5.32 7.81
N ALA A 112 -4.75 -4.12 7.91
CA ALA A 112 -6.16 -3.87 7.60
C ALA A 112 -6.49 -4.22 6.15
N VAL A 113 -5.68 -3.78 5.16
CA VAL A 113 -5.91 -4.12 3.75
C VAL A 113 -5.71 -5.62 3.50
N ALA A 114 -4.74 -6.26 4.15
CA ALA A 114 -4.54 -7.71 4.04
C ALA A 114 -5.78 -8.49 4.52
N LYS A 115 -6.34 -8.13 5.69
CA LYS A 115 -7.58 -8.75 6.19
C LYS A 115 -8.77 -8.43 5.30
N TYR A 116 -8.90 -7.17 4.88
CA TYR A 116 -10.02 -6.73 4.05
C TYR A 116 -10.06 -7.45 2.69
N CYS A 117 -8.90 -7.77 2.11
CA CYS A 117 -8.84 -8.57 0.88
C CYS A 117 -9.47 -9.96 1.04
N GLN A 118 -9.36 -10.60 2.21
CA GLN A 118 -10.01 -11.90 2.45
C GLN A 118 -11.54 -11.82 2.31
N MET A 119 -12.14 -10.65 2.60
CA MET A 119 -13.58 -10.43 2.54
C MET A 119 -14.10 -10.12 1.13
N VAL A 120 -13.21 -9.73 0.21
CA VAL A 120 -13.57 -9.26 -1.13
C VAL A 120 -14.38 -10.26 -1.94
N PRO A 121 -14.01 -11.56 -2.04
CA PRO A 121 -14.77 -12.53 -2.84
C PRO A 121 -16.25 -12.60 -2.44
N TYR A 122 -16.51 -12.56 -1.13
CA TYR A 122 -17.85 -12.64 -0.57
C TYR A 122 -18.67 -11.35 -0.71
N HIS A 123 -18.01 -10.18 -0.70
CA HIS A 123 -18.66 -8.92 -1.04
C HIS A 123 -19.09 -8.91 -2.52
N VAL A 124 -18.19 -9.33 -3.40
CA VAL A 124 -18.47 -9.40 -4.84
C VAL A 124 -19.59 -10.40 -5.14
N GLN A 125 -19.64 -11.55 -4.45
CA GLN A 125 -20.74 -12.52 -4.58
C GLN A 125 -22.11 -11.91 -4.24
N ARG A 126 -22.14 -10.90 -3.37
CA ARG A 126 -23.34 -10.14 -2.98
C ARG A 126 -23.53 -8.87 -3.83
N ASN A 127 -22.85 -8.75 -4.96
CA ASN A 127 -22.85 -7.57 -5.83
C ASN A 127 -22.38 -6.28 -5.14
N HIS A 128 -21.55 -6.38 -4.11
CA HIS A 128 -20.96 -5.22 -3.42
C HIS A 128 -19.51 -5.01 -3.84
N ILE A 129 -19.22 -3.83 -4.39
CA ILE A 129 -17.87 -3.37 -4.72
C ILE A 129 -17.55 -2.20 -3.80
N VAL A 130 -16.65 -2.44 -2.85
CA VAL A 130 -16.23 -1.44 -1.87
C VAL A 130 -14.75 -1.14 -2.06
N LEU A 131 -14.44 0.13 -2.27
CA LEU A 131 -13.07 0.62 -2.42
C LEU A 131 -12.60 1.26 -1.12
N THR A 132 -11.32 1.07 -0.77
CA THR A 132 -10.70 1.91 0.27
C THR A 132 -10.74 3.38 -0.16
N PRO A 133 -10.72 4.35 0.78
CA PRO A 133 -10.80 5.76 0.42
C PRO A 133 -9.78 6.20 -0.64
N PHE A 134 -8.55 5.69 -0.57
CA PHE A 134 -7.52 6.02 -1.55
C PHE A 134 -7.72 5.29 -2.89
N ALA A 135 -8.14 4.02 -2.89
CA ALA A 135 -8.49 3.33 -4.13
C ALA A 135 -9.67 4.00 -4.85
N GLY A 136 -10.68 4.47 -4.11
CA GLY A 136 -11.83 5.21 -4.64
C GLY A 136 -11.50 6.62 -5.18
N ALA A 137 -10.36 7.19 -4.77
CA ALA A 137 -9.84 8.42 -5.36
C ALA A 137 -9.22 8.17 -6.75
N VAL A 138 -8.74 6.95 -7.01
CA VAL A 138 -8.08 6.58 -8.28
C VAL A 138 -9.06 5.92 -9.25
N PHE A 139 -9.89 5.00 -8.77
CA PHE A 139 -10.80 4.18 -9.58
C PHE A 139 -12.26 4.43 -9.17
N ALA A 140 -13.18 4.30 -10.11
CA ALA A 140 -14.61 4.28 -9.80
C ALA A 140 -15.08 2.85 -9.50
N HIS A 141 -15.98 2.68 -8.55
CA HIS A 141 -16.51 1.35 -8.17
C HIS A 141 -17.19 0.64 -9.36
N ASN A 142 -17.93 1.39 -10.19
CA ASN A 142 -18.60 0.88 -11.40
C ASN A 142 -17.62 0.50 -12.52
N ASP A 143 -16.34 0.90 -12.43
CA ASP A 143 -15.34 0.59 -13.44
C ASP A 143 -14.60 -0.72 -13.14
N ILE A 144 -14.64 -1.20 -11.89
CA ILE A 144 -13.92 -2.40 -11.47
C ILE A 144 -14.35 -3.64 -12.28
N PRO A 145 -15.65 -3.91 -12.54
CA PRO A 145 -16.04 -5.05 -13.38
C PRO A 145 -15.53 -4.93 -14.81
N ARG A 146 -15.55 -3.71 -15.38
CA ARG A 146 -15.07 -3.46 -16.74
C ARG A 146 -13.56 -3.59 -16.86
N LEU A 147 -12.83 -3.14 -15.84
CA LEU A 147 -11.40 -3.33 -15.72
C LEU A 147 -11.06 -4.83 -15.62
N ALA A 148 -11.82 -5.60 -14.84
CA ALA A 148 -11.63 -7.04 -14.68
C ALA A 148 -11.79 -7.77 -16.02
N VAL A 149 -12.85 -7.45 -16.78
CA VAL A 149 -13.06 -7.96 -18.14
C VAL A 149 -11.89 -7.59 -19.06
N ALA A 150 -11.45 -6.33 -19.05
CA ALA A 150 -10.34 -5.88 -19.90
C ALA A 150 -9.00 -6.53 -19.55
N LEU A 151 -8.79 -6.92 -18.29
CA LEU A 151 -7.61 -7.67 -17.84
C LEU A 151 -7.74 -9.19 -18.05
N GLY A 152 -8.93 -9.69 -18.40
CA GLY A 152 -9.20 -11.12 -18.52
C GLY A 152 -9.21 -11.85 -17.17
N GLU A 153 -9.65 -11.17 -16.10
CA GLU A 153 -9.56 -11.69 -14.73
C GLU A 153 -10.90 -11.62 -13.99
N PRO A 154 -11.13 -12.49 -12.98
CA PRO A 154 -12.27 -12.38 -12.10
C PRO A 154 -12.33 -11.04 -11.34
N VAL A 155 -13.54 -10.52 -11.15
CA VAL A 155 -13.79 -9.27 -10.40
C VAL A 155 -13.17 -9.28 -8.99
N PRO A 156 -13.28 -10.35 -8.18
CA PRO A 156 -12.66 -10.39 -6.85
C PRO A 156 -11.14 -10.22 -6.90
N PHE A 157 -10.46 -10.87 -7.85
CA PHE A 157 -9.00 -10.79 -7.98
C PHE A 157 -8.56 -9.41 -8.45
N THR A 158 -9.29 -8.81 -9.38
CA THR A 158 -9.04 -7.44 -9.83
C THR A 158 -9.25 -6.45 -8.69
N LEU A 159 -10.33 -6.59 -7.91
CA LEU A 159 -10.61 -5.71 -6.78
C LEU A 159 -9.54 -5.83 -5.68
N MET A 160 -9.17 -7.04 -5.27
CA MET A 160 -8.07 -7.24 -4.31
C MET A 160 -6.75 -6.65 -4.81
N ALA A 161 -6.46 -6.77 -6.10
CA ALA A 161 -5.28 -6.17 -6.71
C ALA A 161 -5.32 -4.64 -6.67
N VAL A 162 -6.47 -4.02 -6.95
CA VAL A 162 -6.67 -2.57 -6.83
C VAL A 162 -6.47 -2.10 -5.39
N LEU A 163 -7.12 -2.74 -4.42
CA LEU A 163 -7.02 -2.37 -3.00
C LEU A 163 -5.58 -2.49 -2.49
N SER A 164 -4.92 -3.61 -2.79
CA SER A 164 -3.54 -3.88 -2.37
C SER A 164 -2.52 -2.96 -3.04
N SER A 165 -2.73 -2.58 -4.30
CA SER A 165 -1.77 -1.76 -5.06
C SER A 165 -1.88 -0.26 -4.75
N CYS A 166 -3.08 0.19 -4.36
CA CYS A 166 -3.29 1.55 -3.87
C CYS A 166 -2.74 1.75 -2.45
N GLN A 167 -2.49 0.69 -1.69
CA GLN A 167 -1.97 0.79 -0.34
C GLN A 167 -0.51 1.29 -0.31
N THR A 168 -0.17 2.17 0.64
CA THR A 168 1.23 2.55 0.90
C THR A 168 2.02 1.33 1.34
N ASP A 169 3.20 1.14 0.76
CA ASP A 169 4.03 -0.07 0.90
C ASP A 169 3.30 -1.37 0.47
N GLY A 170 2.31 -1.22 -0.43
CA GLY A 170 1.50 -2.31 -0.97
C GLY A 170 2.29 -3.41 -1.66
N TYR A 171 3.54 -3.17 -2.06
CA TYR A 171 4.46 -4.20 -2.57
C TYR A 171 4.65 -5.38 -1.60
N LEU A 172 4.33 -5.23 -0.31
CA LEU A 172 4.35 -6.30 0.69
C LEU A 172 3.08 -7.18 0.69
N LEU A 173 1.99 -6.75 0.04
CA LEU A 173 0.69 -7.44 0.04
C LEU A 173 0.58 -8.43 -1.10
N GLN A 174 0.03 -9.62 -0.85
CA GLN A 174 -0.03 -10.72 -1.83
C GLN A 174 -0.62 -10.31 -3.19
N HIS A 175 -1.75 -9.61 -3.20
CA HIS A 175 -2.49 -9.31 -4.43
C HIS A 175 -2.00 -8.06 -5.17
N SER A 176 -1.08 -7.29 -4.59
CA SER A 176 -0.63 -6.03 -5.18
C SER A 176 0.09 -6.26 -6.51
N ARG A 177 -0.06 -5.31 -7.44
CA ARG A 177 0.58 -5.35 -8.76
C ARG A 177 1.23 -4.01 -9.07
N SER A 178 2.45 -4.10 -9.59
CA SER A 178 3.30 -2.94 -9.90
C SER A 178 2.60 -1.96 -10.83
N TYR A 179 2.00 -2.44 -11.92
CA TYR A 179 1.36 -1.60 -12.93
C TYR A 179 0.13 -0.83 -12.40
N ILE A 180 -0.61 -1.38 -11.43
CA ILE A 180 -1.70 -0.64 -10.76
C ILE A 180 -1.12 0.42 -9.82
N ALA A 181 -0.11 0.04 -9.02
CA ALA A 181 0.50 0.92 -8.03
C ALA A 181 1.15 2.15 -8.67
N LEU A 182 1.89 1.97 -9.76
CA LEU A 182 2.51 3.08 -10.49
C LEU A 182 1.47 4.04 -11.05
N ARG A 183 0.38 3.51 -11.59
CA ARG A 183 -0.69 4.35 -12.11
C ARG A 183 -1.42 5.11 -11.00
N ALA A 184 -1.70 4.46 -9.87
CA ALA A 184 -2.28 5.12 -8.70
C ALA A 184 -1.37 6.24 -8.15
N LEU A 185 -0.06 6.01 -8.11
CA LEU A 185 0.93 7.02 -7.69
C LEU A 185 0.96 8.20 -8.66
N GLN A 186 1.03 7.95 -9.96
CA GLN A 186 1.07 8.99 -11.00
C GLN A 186 -0.17 9.89 -10.93
N LYS A 187 -1.34 9.32 -10.64
CA LYS A 187 -2.59 10.07 -10.51
C LYS A 187 -2.61 11.03 -9.31
N ASN A 188 -1.94 10.68 -8.22
CA ASN A 188 -2.04 11.40 -6.95
C ASN A 188 -0.85 12.32 -6.65
N ILE A 189 0.18 12.35 -7.50
CA ILE A 189 1.36 13.20 -7.32
C ILE A 189 1.46 14.17 -8.49
N ALA A 190 1.22 15.45 -8.21
CA ALA A 190 1.26 16.51 -9.21
C ALA A 190 2.69 16.90 -9.61
N GLU A 191 3.61 16.93 -8.64
CA GLU A 191 4.97 17.42 -8.85
C GLU A 191 5.83 16.40 -9.61
N GLY A 192 6.33 16.79 -10.79
CA GLY A 192 7.03 15.90 -11.73
C GLY A 192 8.28 15.23 -11.15
N ALA A 193 9.17 15.98 -10.49
CA ALA A 193 10.42 15.44 -9.95
C ALA A 193 10.17 14.46 -8.79
N MET A 194 9.29 14.83 -7.85
CA MET A 194 8.87 13.95 -6.75
C MET A 194 8.19 12.68 -7.29
N ARG A 195 7.32 12.82 -8.29
CA ARG A 195 6.64 11.71 -8.95
C ARG A 195 7.63 10.73 -9.57
N ALA A 196 8.59 11.20 -10.36
CA ALA A 196 9.60 10.35 -10.99
C ALA A 196 10.43 9.58 -9.94
N SER A 197 10.87 10.25 -8.88
CA SER A 197 11.61 9.62 -7.77
C SER A 197 10.80 8.52 -7.08
N LEU A 198 9.51 8.78 -6.81
CA LEU A 198 8.63 7.80 -6.17
C LEU A 198 8.22 6.66 -7.10
N LEU A 199 8.04 6.90 -8.40
CA LEU A 199 7.80 5.86 -9.40
C LEU A 199 9.01 4.90 -9.45
N LYS A 200 10.22 5.45 -9.59
CA LYS A 200 11.48 4.68 -9.59
C LYS A 200 11.61 3.83 -8.33
N LYS A 201 11.37 4.44 -7.16
CA LYS A 201 11.41 3.71 -5.88
C LYS A 201 10.37 2.59 -5.84
N THR A 202 9.13 2.89 -6.23
CA THR A 202 8.02 1.93 -6.20
C THR A 202 8.31 0.74 -7.10
N MET A 203 8.73 0.97 -8.35
CA MET A 203 9.13 -0.11 -9.27
C MET A 203 10.17 -1.04 -8.66
N ARG A 204 11.24 -0.47 -8.09
CA ARG A 204 12.30 -1.25 -7.44
C ARG A 204 11.77 -2.08 -6.27
N MET A 205 10.90 -1.51 -5.43
CA MET A 205 10.32 -2.25 -4.30
C MET A 205 9.43 -3.41 -4.74
N TYR A 206 8.65 -3.24 -5.81
CA TYR A 206 7.86 -4.33 -6.40
C TYR A 206 8.74 -5.41 -7.03
N GLN A 207 9.79 -5.03 -7.76
CA GLN A 207 10.75 -5.96 -8.35
C GLN A 207 11.46 -6.81 -7.29
N LEU A 208 11.87 -6.21 -6.16
CA LEU A 208 12.45 -6.93 -5.02
C LEU A 208 11.50 -7.97 -4.39
N GLN A 209 10.19 -7.87 -4.67
CA GLN A 209 9.17 -8.82 -4.22
C GLN A 209 8.74 -9.79 -5.33
N GLY A 210 9.46 -9.84 -6.46
CA GLY A 210 9.12 -10.67 -7.61
C GLY A 210 7.86 -10.24 -8.36
N LYS A 211 7.42 -8.99 -8.18
CA LYS A 211 6.21 -8.44 -8.82
C LYS A 211 6.60 -7.58 -10.00
N GLU A 212 6.85 -8.25 -11.13
CA GLU A 212 7.34 -7.60 -12.35
C GLU A 212 6.33 -6.59 -12.92
N PHE A 213 6.85 -5.65 -13.71
CA PHE A 213 6.04 -4.66 -14.41
C PHE A 213 5.55 -5.21 -15.73
N ASP A 214 4.23 -5.15 -15.94
CA ASP A 214 3.55 -5.60 -17.15
C ASP A 214 3.00 -4.38 -17.89
N LEU A 215 3.67 -4.02 -18.99
CA LEU A 215 3.33 -2.84 -19.78
C LEU A 215 1.96 -2.97 -20.48
N PRO A 216 1.63 -4.07 -21.19
CA PRO A 216 0.29 -4.27 -21.72
C PRO A 216 -0.82 -4.06 -20.67
N LYS A 217 -0.68 -4.63 -19.47
CA LYS A 217 -1.65 -4.45 -18.38
C LYS A 217 -1.66 -3.03 -17.83
N TYR A 218 -0.51 -2.36 -17.78
CA TYR A 218 -0.42 -0.95 -17.40
C TYR A 218 -1.26 -0.06 -18.34
N ILE A 219 -1.16 -0.27 -19.66
CA ILE A 219 -1.92 0.47 -20.68
C ILE A 219 -3.43 0.27 -20.46
N ILE A 220 -3.86 -0.96 -20.16
CA ILE A 220 -5.25 -1.25 -19.84
C ILE A 220 -5.70 -0.44 -18.62
N VAL A 221 -4.96 -0.52 -17.50
CA VAL A 221 -5.31 0.16 -16.24
C VAL A 221 -5.39 1.68 -16.40
N CYS A 222 -4.56 2.28 -17.26
CA CYS A 222 -4.59 3.72 -17.51
C CYS A 222 -5.96 4.23 -17.98
N ARG A 223 -6.74 3.40 -18.68
CA ARG A 223 -8.07 3.73 -19.23
C ARG A 223 -9.17 3.78 -18.17
N PHE A 224 -8.94 3.22 -16.98
CA PHE A 224 -9.95 3.08 -15.91
C PHE A 224 -9.68 3.97 -14.70
N VAL A 225 -8.67 4.85 -14.79
CA VAL A 225 -8.42 5.85 -13.74
C VAL A 225 -9.35 7.03 -13.93
N ARG A 226 -9.93 7.52 -12.83
CA ARG A 226 -10.80 8.70 -12.83
C ARG A 226 -10.08 9.89 -13.44
N SER A 227 -10.70 10.55 -14.42
CA SER A 227 -10.28 11.88 -14.88
C SER A 227 -10.32 12.85 -13.71
N GLY A 228 -9.34 13.76 -13.61
CA GLY A 228 -9.35 14.76 -12.52
C GLY A 228 -10.59 15.65 -12.62
N SER A 229 -10.92 16.37 -11.55
CA SER A 229 -11.93 17.43 -11.53
C SER A 229 -11.48 18.66 -12.34
N SER A 230 -11.11 18.45 -13.59
CA SER A 230 -11.01 19.46 -14.63
C SER A 230 -12.08 19.10 -15.64
N ASN A 231 -13.11 19.95 -15.73
CA ASN A 231 -14.15 19.89 -16.76
C ASN A 231 -13.50 19.76 -18.14
N SER A 232 -13.44 18.55 -18.67
CA SER A 232 -13.29 18.30 -20.09
C SER A 232 -13.85 16.92 -20.40
N ASN A 233 -15.00 16.91 -21.08
CA ASN A 233 -15.49 15.75 -21.82
C ASN A 233 -14.36 15.24 -22.71
N GLY A 234 -13.89 14.03 -22.46
CA GLY A 234 -12.86 13.40 -23.28
C GLY A 234 -12.36 12.14 -22.62
N LEU A 235 -12.53 11.01 -23.30
CA LEU A 235 -11.71 9.82 -23.08
C LEU A 235 -10.24 10.21 -23.33
N ASN A 236 -9.58 10.78 -22.33
CA ASN A 236 -8.15 11.00 -22.41
C ASN A 236 -7.47 9.69 -22.01
N ALA A 237 -7.30 8.84 -23.03
CA ALA A 237 -6.10 8.02 -23.12
C ALA A 237 -4.94 8.86 -22.58
N ALA A 238 -4.12 8.29 -21.68
CA ALA A 238 -2.80 8.86 -21.41
C ALA A 238 -2.23 9.27 -22.77
N THR A 239 -2.00 10.58 -22.98
CA THR A 239 -1.53 11.06 -24.28
C THR A 239 -0.31 10.22 -24.63
N SER A 240 -0.17 9.80 -25.89
CA SER A 240 0.95 8.96 -26.34
C SER A 240 2.27 9.48 -25.75
N GLU A 241 2.45 10.80 -25.72
CA GLU A 241 3.60 11.48 -25.12
C GLU A 241 3.81 11.25 -23.61
N GLU A 242 2.77 11.20 -22.77
CA GLU A 242 2.93 10.88 -21.34
C GLU A 242 3.33 9.43 -21.12
N LEU A 243 2.75 8.53 -21.92
CA LEU A 243 3.10 7.11 -21.91
C LEU A 243 4.53 6.92 -22.44
N ASP A 244 4.92 7.63 -23.49
CA ASP A 244 6.24 7.59 -24.11
C ASP A 244 7.32 8.18 -23.19
N ARG A 245 7.01 9.27 -22.47
CA ARG A 245 7.92 9.81 -21.42
C ARG A 245 8.07 8.85 -20.26
N LEU A 246 6.98 8.22 -19.80
CA LEU A 246 7.02 7.23 -18.73
C LEU A 246 7.75 5.96 -19.19
N LEU A 247 7.55 5.52 -20.43
CA LEU A 247 8.27 4.41 -21.04
C LEU A 247 9.74 4.72 -21.17
N HIS A 248 10.10 5.92 -21.62
CA HIS A 248 11.48 6.39 -21.67
C HIS A 248 12.09 6.46 -20.27
N GLU A 249 11.36 6.95 -19.26
CA GLU A 249 11.78 6.90 -17.86
C GLU A 249 11.94 5.45 -17.37
N ILE A 250 11.03 4.54 -17.69
CA ILE A 250 11.10 3.11 -17.30
C ILE A 250 12.25 2.38 -18.00
N MET A 251 12.49 2.65 -19.28
CA MET A 251 13.53 2.03 -20.10
C MET A 251 14.92 2.59 -19.78
N SER A 252 15.04 3.90 -19.55
CA SER A 252 16.30 4.54 -19.09
C SER A 252 16.73 4.11 -17.69
N LEU A 253 15.83 3.50 -16.91
CA LEU A 253 16.17 2.87 -15.63
C LEU A 253 16.90 1.52 -15.78
N GLY A 254 17.09 1.01 -17.00
CA GLY A 254 17.84 -0.22 -17.26
C GLY A 254 17.14 -1.49 -16.77
N ILE A 255 15.82 -1.44 -16.59
CA ILE A 255 15.03 -2.53 -15.97
C ILE A 255 14.48 -3.50 -17.03
N ILE A 256 14.46 -3.12 -18.31
CA ILE A 256 14.02 -3.98 -19.41
C ILE A 256 15.18 -4.22 -20.38
N THR A 257 16.11 -5.11 -20.02
CA THR A 257 16.83 -5.94 -20.99
C THR A 257 17.22 -7.26 -20.33
N LYS A 258 16.96 -8.34 -21.06
CA LYS A 258 17.15 -9.75 -20.68
C LYS A 258 18.64 -10.10 -20.48
N THR A 259 18.87 -11.14 -19.67
CA THR A 259 19.92 -12.17 -19.77
C THR A 259 21.29 -11.74 -20.30
N ASP A 260 22.26 -11.55 -19.41
CA ASP A 260 23.68 -11.82 -19.66
C ASP A 260 24.43 -12.06 -18.33
N PRO A 261 25.50 -12.89 -18.31
CA PRO A 261 26.16 -13.34 -17.09
C PRO A 261 26.97 -12.23 -16.41
N PRO A 262 27.29 -12.37 -15.11
CA PRO A 262 27.79 -11.27 -14.30
C PRO A 262 29.22 -10.89 -14.71
N GLN A 263 29.39 -9.68 -15.26
CA GLN A 263 30.71 -9.05 -15.34
C GLN A 263 30.96 -8.19 -14.11
N ASP A 264 32.02 -8.54 -13.39
CA ASP A 264 32.61 -7.80 -12.28
C ASP A 264 32.96 -6.36 -12.69
N LYS A 265 32.26 -5.37 -12.12
CA LYS A 265 32.71 -3.98 -12.12
C LYS A 265 32.57 -3.36 -10.74
N LYS A 266 33.72 -2.84 -10.26
CA LYS A 266 33.98 -2.26 -8.94
C LYS A 266 32.92 -1.21 -8.55
N LYS A 267 32.43 -1.32 -7.30
CA LYS A 267 31.48 -0.39 -6.68
C LYS A 267 32.06 1.04 -6.65
N PRO A 268 31.34 2.06 -7.17
CA PRO A 268 31.69 3.45 -6.90
C PRO A 268 31.28 3.81 -5.47
N THR A 269 32.20 4.45 -4.76
CA THR A 269 32.04 4.97 -3.40
C THR A 269 30.99 6.08 -3.40
N LEU A 270 29.86 5.86 -2.73
CA LEU A 270 28.82 6.87 -2.53
C LEU A 270 29.33 7.96 -1.57
N ARG A 271 29.50 9.19 -2.06
CA ARG A 271 29.63 10.38 -1.21
C ARG A 271 28.24 10.91 -0.86
N CYS A 272 27.99 11.13 0.43
CA CYS A 272 26.74 11.64 0.98
C CYS A 272 26.51 13.10 0.53
N ALA A 273 25.33 13.40 -0.02
CA ALA A 273 24.93 14.74 -0.48
C ALA A 273 24.37 15.61 0.66
N ALA A 274 25.09 15.67 1.79
CA ALA A 274 24.84 16.63 2.86
C ALA A 274 26.01 17.62 2.91
N ASN A 275 25.90 18.71 2.15
CA ASN A 275 26.81 19.86 2.28
C ASN A 275 26.52 20.58 3.60
N PHE A 276 27.25 20.23 4.65
CA PHE A 276 27.44 21.11 5.81
C PHE A 276 28.84 21.71 5.73
N SER A 277 28.99 22.70 4.86
CA SER A 277 30.15 23.59 4.85
C SER A 277 29.62 25.01 4.80
N ASN A 278 29.40 25.57 6.00
CA ASN A 278 29.56 26.99 6.35
C ASN A 278 28.99 27.21 7.76
N MET A 279 29.81 26.92 8.78
CA MET A 279 29.70 27.65 10.04
C MET A 279 30.92 28.57 10.14
N PRO A 280 30.74 29.89 10.35
CA PRO A 280 31.85 30.77 10.66
C PRO A 280 32.40 30.40 12.04
N LYS A 281 33.71 30.22 12.12
CA LYS A 281 34.40 30.13 13.41
C LYS A 281 34.50 31.55 14.00
N LYS A 282 33.76 31.81 15.07
CA LYS A 282 34.23 32.47 16.29
C LYS A 282 33.13 32.39 17.35
#